data_AF-A0A7R9WTJ1-F1
#
_entry.id   AF-A0A7R9WTJ1-F1
#
_cell.length_a   1.000
_cell.length_b   1.000
_cell.length_c   1.000
_cell.angle_alpha   90.00
_cell.angle_beta   90.00
_cell.angle_gamma   90.00
#
_symmetry.space_group_name_H-M   'P 1'
#
loop_
_entity.id
_entity.type
_entity.pdbx_description
1 polymer ?
#
loop_
_entity_poly.entity_id
_entity_poly.type
_entity_poly.pdbx_seq_one_letter_code
_entity_poly.pdbx_strand_id
1 'polypeptide(L)'
;DIVPTLDGNDLDDPFSGNPDKVPKWNNGGTGGLTVDFLNALEDKWQVEFELAVADWDFGNPDAVSVTKERIPYEFDCKAVDGKVKVCNGDYGDTKWRGINNALLDGSNFITASAAKMNEYYLGFGVEGTKQYTMCHELGHSMGLPHTDENFDNEDLGNCMDYTNNFDDNKHPDASNYERLTELYGEVSSRRNLRTASKIEEQPQQSGDSANTAKGAPEHILQKFHEVVAKLEARRDDNAHEDGWKLLHRTKHGEGHIIHLGEGYKAHVDMLLYRPHEN
;
A
#
# COMPACT_ATOMS: atom_id res chain seq x y z
N ASP A 1 6.59 20.88 -26.86
CA ASP A 1 5.20 21.08 -26.40
C ASP A 1 4.27 20.10 -27.09
N ILE A 2 4.19 18.89 -26.52
CA ILE A 2 3.12 17.95 -26.80
C ILE A 2 2.71 17.48 -25.42
N VAL A 3 1.74 18.17 -24.84
CA VAL A 3 0.95 17.61 -23.73
C VAL A 3 0.18 16.46 -24.36
N PRO A 4 0.44 15.19 -24.01
CA PRO A 4 -0.34 14.09 -24.55
C PRO A 4 -1.76 14.26 -24.05
N THR A 5 -2.70 14.30 -24.98
CA THR A 5 -4.13 14.28 -24.71
C THR A 5 -4.45 13.04 -23.88
N LEU A 6 -4.88 13.27 -22.64
CA LEU A 6 -5.59 12.28 -21.86
C LEU A 6 -6.86 11.97 -22.66
N ASP A 7 -6.92 10.77 -23.24
CA ASP A 7 -8.17 10.27 -23.81
C ASP A 7 -9.17 10.22 -22.65
N GLY A 8 -10.13 11.15 -22.65
CA GLY A 8 -11.05 11.47 -21.55
C GLY A 8 -12.03 10.36 -21.17
N ASN A 9 -11.52 9.17 -20.88
CA ASN A 9 -12.22 8.08 -20.24
C ASN A 9 -11.56 7.88 -18.87
N ASP A 10 -11.93 8.72 -17.90
CA ASP A 10 -11.72 8.36 -16.50
C ASP A 10 -12.39 6.99 -16.31
N LEU A 11 -11.58 5.99 -15.96
CA LEU A 11 -12.08 4.67 -15.58
C LEU A 11 -12.11 4.69 -14.07
N ASP A 12 -13.29 4.75 -13.47
CA ASP A 12 -13.45 4.71 -12.01
C ASP A 12 -12.89 3.40 -11.43
N ASP A 13 -12.26 3.47 -10.26
CA ASP A 13 -11.79 2.31 -9.51
C ASP A 13 -12.92 1.31 -9.29
N PRO A 14 -12.81 0.08 -9.84
CA PRO A 14 -13.82 -0.96 -9.66
C PRO A 14 -13.99 -1.41 -8.21
N PHE A 15 -13.12 -0.97 -7.30
CA PHE A 15 -13.13 -1.23 -5.87
C PHE A 15 -13.76 -0.10 -5.04
N SER A 16 -14.08 1.04 -5.66
CA SER A 16 -14.85 2.11 -5.02
C SER A 16 -16.24 1.58 -4.60
N GLY A 17 -16.59 1.76 -3.32
CA GLY A 17 -17.92 1.45 -2.79
C GLY A 17 -18.28 -0.03 -2.57
N ASN A 18 -17.40 -1.03 -2.80
CA ASN A 18 -17.70 -2.44 -2.47
C ASN A 18 -16.54 -3.15 -1.73
N PRO A 19 -16.63 -3.38 -0.40
CA PRO A 19 -15.58 -4.04 0.40
C PRO A 19 -15.29 -5.47 -0.02
N ASP A 20 -16.27 -6.20 -0.56
CA ASP A 20 -16.14 -7.63 -0.84
C ASP A 20 -15.27 -7.94 -2.05
N LYS A 21 -14.94 -6.91 -2.85
CA LYS A 21 -14.13 -7.07 -4.06
C LYS A 21 -12.70 -6.58 -3.91
N VAL A 22 -12.40 -5.80 -2.88
CA VAL A 22 -11.08 -5.20 -2.70
C VAL A 22 -10.09 -6.26 -2.25
N PRO A 23 -8.88 -6.30 -2.83
CA PRO A 23 -7.79 -7.08 -2.26
C PRO A 23 -7.54 -6.69 -0.81
N LYS A 24 -7.43 -7.67 0.08
CA LYS A 24 -7.24 -7.44 1.51
C LYS A 24 -6.37 -8.50 2.14
N TRP A 25 -5.82 -8.26 3.31
CA TRP A 25 -5.12 -9.31 4.06
C TRP A 25 -6.11 -10.31 4.65
N ASN A 26 -5.70 -11.57 4.78
CA ASN A 26 -6.48 -12.55 5.53
C ASN A 26 -6.22 -12.38 7.03
N ASN A 27 -7.18 -11.82 7.78
CA ASN A 27 -7.09 -11.67 9.23
C ASN A 27 -7.71 -12.83 10.03
N GLY A 28 -8.08 -13.94 9.37
CA GLY A 28 -8.67 -15.11 10.02
C GLY A 28 -10.02 -14.86 10.71
N GLY A 29 -10.67 -13.72 10.46
CA GLY A 29 -11.93 -13.35 11.10
C GLY A 29 -11.82 -13.01 12.59
N THR A 30 -10.62 -12.69 13.09
CA THR A 30 -10.40 -12.42 14.52
C THR A 30 -10.81 -11.03 14.98
N GLY A 31 -11.17 -10.14 14.05
CA GLY A 31 -11.36 -8.71 14.29
C GLY A 31 -10.02 -7.97 14.27
N GLY A 32 -9.95 -6.90 13.50
CA GLY A 32 -8.75 -6.13 13.24
C GLY A 32 -7.78 -6.83 12.29
N LEU A 33 -6.86 -6.07 11.71
CA LEU A 33 -5.71 -6.55 10.95
C LEU A 33 -4.46 -6.46 11.82
N THR A 34 -3.63 -7.50 11.83
CA THR A 34 -2.23 -7.38 12.29
C THR A 34 -1.32 -7.52 11.09
N VAL A 35 -0.44 -6.55 10.88
CA VAL A 35 0.45 -6.51 9.72
C VAL A 35 1.87 -6.12 10.15
N ASP A 36 2.86 -6.76 9.55
CA ASP A 36 4.28 -6.54 9.83
C ASP A 36 4.91 -5.66 8.75
N PHE A 37 5.47 -4.52 9.16
CA PHE A 37 6.14 -3.57 8.30
C PHE A 37 7.66 -3.75 8.39
N LEU A 38 8.31 -3.93 7.25
CA LEU A 38 9.76 -3.86 7.11
C LEU A 38 10.14 -2.45 6.64
N ASN A 39 10.68 -1.65 7.55
CA ASN A 39 11.16 -0.31 7.27
C ASN A 39 12.60 -0.41 6.73
N ALA A 40 12.74 -0.33 5.41
CA ALA A 40 14.01 -0.29 4.67
C ALA A 40 14.32 1.12 4.14
N LEU A 41 13.75 2.15 4.77
CA LEU A 41 13.92 3.54 4.39
C LEU A 41 15.26 4.10 4.88
N GLU A 42 15.80 5.08 4.17
CA GLU A 42 16.89 5.92 4.65
C GLU A 42 16.50 6.71 5.90
N ASP A 43 17.50 7.19 6.65
CA ASP A 43 17.30 7.95 7.89
C ASP A 43 16.43 9.21 7.70
N LYS A 44 16.42 9.80 6.51
CA LYS A 44 15.69 11.05 6.21
C LYS A 44 14.17 10.90 6.02
N TRP A 45 13.65 9.66 6.02
CA TRP A 45 12.23 9.33 5.85
C TRP A 45 11.57 8.83 7.13
N GLN A 46 12.33 8.76 8.23
CA GLN A 46 11.86 8.11 9.46
C GLN A 46 10.75 8.93 10.12
N VAL A 47 10.74 10.26 9.97
CA VAL A 47 9.66 11.09 10.53
C VAL A 47 8.34 10.77 9.83
N GLU A 48 8.34 10.78 8.50
CA GLU A 48 7.13 10.56 7.71
C GLU A 48 6.60 9.15 7.89
N PHE A 49 7.49 8.16 7.93
CA PHE A 49 7.12 6.76 8.19
C PHE A 49 6.50 6.58 9.58
N GLU A 50 7.11 7.13 10.62
CA GLU A 50 6.62 6.99 11.99
C GLU A 50 5.26 7.66 12.18
N LEU A 51 5.04 8.83 11.56
CA LEU A 51 3.75 9.52 11.58
C LEU A 51 2.69 8.72 10.83
N ALA A 52 2.94 8.32 9.59
CA ALA A 52 1.96 7.57 8.80
C ALA A 52 1.60 6.22 9.45
N VAL A 53 2.58 5.50 10.02
CA VAL A 53 2.29 4.27 10.76
C VAL A 53 1.43 4.55 11.99
N ALA A 54 1.72 5.61 12.75
CA ALA A 54 0.94 5.96 13.93
C ALA A 54 -0.51 6.35 13.55
N ASP A 55 -0.69 7.09 12.46
CA ASP A 55 -2.02 7.47 11.97
C ASP A 55 -2.87 6.22 11.67
N TRP A 56 -2.29 5.23 10.99
CA TRP A 56 -2.99 3.99 10.66
C TRP A 56 -3.19 3.04 11.86
N ASP A 57 -2.23 2.94 12.77
CA ASP A 57 -2.25 2.04 13.95
C ASP A 57 -3.13 2.55 15.11
N PHE A 58 -3.39 3.86 15.16
CA PHE A 58 -4.20 4.51 16.19
C PHE A 58 -5.48 5.17 15.63
N GLY A 59 -5.96 4.68 14.49
CA GLY A 59 -7.20 5.13 13.88
C GLY A 59 -8.42 4.96 14.78
N ASN A 60 -9.49 5.70 14.48
CA ASN A 60 -10.76 5.59 15.20
C ASN A 60 -11.94 5.58 14.19
N PRO A 61 -12.63 4.44 14.00
CA PRO A 61 -12.48 3.18 14.74
C PRO A 61 -11.14 2.48 14.50
N ASP A 62 -10.66 1.74 15.50
CA ASP A 62 -9.34 1.13 15.45
C ASP A 62 -9.40 -0.28 14.84
N ALA A 63 -8.88 -0.41 13.62
CA ALA A 63 -9.00 -1.63 12.81
C ALA A 63 -7.67 -2.29 12.48
N VAL A 64 -6.53 -1.66 12.77
CA VAL A 64 -5.21 -2.16 12.39
C VAL A 64 -4.28 -2.14 13.59
N SER A 65 -3.42 -3.15 13.68
CA SER A 65 -2.27 -3.20 14.58
C SER A 65 -1.01 -3.44 13.75
N VAL A 66 -0.15 -2.43 13.69
CA VAL A 66 1.10 -2.48 12.91
C VAL A 66 2.25 -2.89 13.82
N THR A 67 2.95 -3.98 13.47
CA THR A 67 4.31 -4.21 13.98
C THR A 67 5.31 -3.68 12.97
N LYS A 68 6.45 -3.16 13.43
CA LYS A 68 7.47 -2.61 12.53
C LYS A 68 8.86 -3.04 12.94
N GLU A 69 9.66 -3.39 11.95
CA GLU A 69 11.06 -3.74 12.08
C GLU A 69 11.90 -2.85 11.16
N ARG A 70 12.88 -2.16 11.74
CA ARG A 70 13.85 -1.40 10.95
C ARG A 70 14.94 -2.33 10.44
N ILE A 71 15.10 -2.40 9.14
CA ILE A 71 16.10 -3.23 8.45
C ILE A 71 17.09 -2.34 7.69
N PRO A 72 18.24 -2.87 7.21
CA PRO A 72 19.14 -2.11 6.36
C PRO A 72 18.41 -1.55 5.13
N TYR A 73 18.83 -0.36 4.70
CA TYR A 73 18.32 0.28 3.50
C TYR A 73 18.36 -0.65 2.28
N GLU A 74 17.27 -0.70 1.50
CA GLU A 74 17.19 -1.52 0.29
C GLU A 74 16.46 -0.79 -0.84
N PHE A 75 17.21 -0.46 -1.89
CA PHE A 75 16.70 0.23 -3.08
C PHE A 75 15.72 -0.62 -3.91
N ASP A 76 16.00 -1.91 -4.13
CA ASP A 76 15.18 -2.77 -5.00
C ASP A 76 13.74 -2.96 -4.47
N CYS A 77 13.58 -2.85 -3.15
CA CYS A 77 12.32 -2.95 -2.42
C CYS A 77 11.43 -4.12 -2.85
N LYS A 78 12.01 -5.33 -2.88
CA LYS A 78 11.28 -6.55 -3.24
C LYS A 78 10.30 -6.93 -2.14
N ALA A 79 9.02 -7.13 -2.50
CA ALA A 79 8.00 -7.55 -1.57
C ALA A 79 8.37 -8.89 -0.90
N VAL A 80 8.03 -9.00 0.39
CA VAL A 80 8.34 -10.15 1.24
C VAL A 80 7.03 -10.79 1.69
N ASP A 81 6.94 -12.12 1.58
CA ASP A 81 5.75 -12.88 1.98
C ASP A 81 5.37 -12.60 3.44
N GLY A 82 4.08 -12.39 3.68
CA GLY A 82 3.47 -12.04 4.95
C GLY A 82 3.73 -10.62 5.46
N LYS A 83 4.38 -9.75 4.66
CA LYS A 83 4.86 -8.45 5.13
C LYS A 83 4.55 -7.32 4.15
N VAL A 84 4.52 -6.11 4.69
CA VAL A 84 4.60 -4.87 3.91
C VAL A 84 6.03 -4.37 3.99
N LYS A 85 6.71 -4.20 2.86
CA LYS A 85 8.05 -3.59 2.81
C LYS A 85 7.97 -2.15 2.36
N VAL A 86 8.68 -1.26 3.03
CA VAL A 86 8.61 0.18 2.78
C VAL A 86 10.01 0.70 2.49
N CYS A 87 10.21 1.31 1.32
CA CYS A 87 11.52 1.78 0.88
C CYS A 87 11.45 3.10 0.09
N ASN A 88 12.57 3.80 0.01
CA ASN A 88 12.73 5.01 -0.79
C ASN A 88 13.91 4.85 -1.76
N GLY A 89 13.88 5.58 -2.86
CA GLY A 89 15.00 5.63 -3.79
C GLY A 89 14.74 6.61 -4.92
N ASP A 90 15.82 7.09 -5.55
CA ASP A 90 15.71 7.80 -6.82
C ASP A 90 15.47 6.75 -7.93
N TYR A 91 14.20 6.52 -8.26
CA TYR A 91 13.79 5.61 -9.33
C TYR A 91 13.78 6.30 -10.71
N GLY A 92 14.19 7.57 -10.76
CA GLY A 92 14.19 8.42 -11.95
C GLY A 92 12.79 8.93 -12.32
N ASP A 93 12.72 9.50 -13.52
CA ASP A 93 11.51 10.14 -14.07
C ASP A 93 10.44 9.12 -14.49
N THR A 94 9.90 8.34 -13.55
CA THR A 94 8.97 7.23 -13.77
C THR A 94 7.50 7.61 -13.94
N LYS A 95 7.21 8.91 -13.90
CA LYS A 95 5.89 9.53 -13.76
C LYS A 95 5.19 9.26 -12.43
N TRP A 96 5.64 8.33 -11.60
CA TRP A 96 5.04 8.08 -10.29
C TRP A 96 5.91 8.63 -9.16
N ARG A 97 5.28 9.33 -8.21
CA ARG A 97 5.90 9.79 -6.96
C ARG A 97 5.83 8.73 -5.86
N GLY A 98 4.76 7.94 -5.84
CA GLY A 98 4.55 6.81 -4.95
C GLY A 98 4.03 5.59 -5.71
N ILE A 99 4.30 4.40 -5.20
CA ILE A 99 3.74 3.16 -5.73
C ILE A 99 3.58 2.13 -4.62
N ASN A 100 2.47 1.39 -4.66
CA ASN A 100 2.26 0.18 -3.88
C ASN A 100 2.03 -1.00 -4.83
N ASN A 101 2.71 -2.11 -4.57
CA ASN A 101 2.52 -3.36 -5.29
C ASN A 101 2.15 -4.48 -4.32
N ALA A 102 1.14 -5.26 -4.66
CA ALA A 102 0.62 -6.36 -3.86
C ALA A 102 0.57 -7.67 -4.66
N LEU A 103 1.05 -8.76 -4.05
CA LEU A 103 0.89 -10.12 -4.54
C LEU A 103 -0.39 -10.71 -3.95
N LEU A 104 -1.33 -11.06 -4.83
CA LEU A 104 -2.63 -11.60 -4.46
C LEU A 104 -2.69 -13.11 -4.71
N ASP A 105 -3.27 -13.86 -3.79
CA ASP A 105 -3.55 -15.29 -3.97
C ASP A 105 -4.82 -15.55 -4.81
N GLY A 106 -5.14 -16.84 -5.02
CA GLY A 106 -6.34 -17.25 -5.76
C GLY A 106 -7.67 -16.86 -5.09
N SER A 107 -7.65 -16.49 -3.80
CA SER A 107 -8.80 -16.00 -3.04
C SER A 107 -8.87 -14.48 -2.97
N ASN A 108 -7.98 -13.77 -3.71
CA ASN A 108 -7.84 -12.32 -3.69
C ASN A 108 -7.30 -11.75 -2.38
N PHE A 109 -6.63 -12.56 -1.55
CA PHE A 109 -5.95 -12.07 -0.37
C PHE A 109 -4.54 -11.58 -0.70
N ILE A 110 -4.16 -10.45 -0.11
CA ILE A 110 -2.79 -9.94 -0.11
C ILE A 110 -1.92 -10.94 0.66
N THR A 111 -0.82 -11.34 0.04
CA THR A 111 0.18 -12.24 0.62
C THR A 111 1.54 -11.57 0.78
N ALA A 112 1.84 -10.54 0.00
CA ALA A 112 3.02 -9.69 0.14
C ALA A 112 2.70 -8.30 -0.42
N SER A 113 3.26 -7.24 0.16
CA SER A 113 3.15 -5.88 -0.39
C SER A 113 4.48 -5.13 -0.30
N ALA A 114 4.71 -4.20 -1.21
CA ALA A 114 5.79 -3.21 -1.09
C ALA A 114 5.34 -1.81 -1.51
N ALA A 115 5.61 -0.84 -0.65
CA ALA A 115 5.39 0.59 -0.87
C ALA A 115 6.73 1.28 -1.16
N LYS A 116 6.81 2.05 -2.25
CA LYS A 116 8.05 2.73 -2.67
C LYS A 116 7.81 4.23 -2.86
N MET A 117 8.70 5.04 -2.30
CA MET A 117 8.69 6.50 -2.42
C MET A 117 9.77 6.95 -3.40
N ASN A 118 9.39 7.64 -4.47
CA ASN A 118 10.32 8.08 -5.51
C ASN A 118 10.95 9.43 -5.19
N GLU A 119 12.24 9.38 -4.86
CA GLU A 119 13.01 10.56 -4.51
C GLU A 119 13.32 11.47 -5.69
N TYR A 120 13.20 10.97 -6.92
CA TYR A 120 13.32 11.82 -8.10
C TYR A 120 12.32 13.00 -8.03
N TYR A 121 11.11 12.73 -7.53
CA TYR A 121 10.06 13.72 -7.35
C TYR A 121 9.99 14.26 -5.92
N LEU A 122 10.28 13.43 -4.92
CA LEU A 122 10.08 13.76 -3.50
C LEU A 122 11.35 14.29 -2.80
N GLY A 123 12.54 14.14 -3.41
CA GLY A 123 13.82 14.49 -2.79
C GLY A 123 13.95 15.98 -2.44
N PHE A 124 13.29 16.84 -3.23
CA PHE A 124 13.18 18.28 -3.00
C PHE A 124 11.76 18.71 -2.59
N GLY A 125 10.85 17.76 -2.39
CA GLY A 125 9.46 18.03 -2.05
C GLY A 125 9.31 18.67 -0.66
N VAL A 126 8.22 19.43 -0.48
CA VAL A 126 7.81 19.97 0.82
C VAL A 126 7.40 18.79 1.72
N GLU A 127 7.59 18.94 3.04
CA GLU A 127 7.26 17.92 4.05
C GLU A 127 5.85 17.34 3.86
N GLY A 128 4.87 18.17 3.47
CA GLY A 128 3.52 17.71 3.21
C GLY A 128 3.38 16.69 2.09
N THR A 129 4.10 16.86 0.97
CA THR A 129 4.05 15.90 -0.16
C THR A 129 4.65 14.55 0.24
N LYS A 130 5.72 14.55 1.04
CA LYS A 130 6.33 13.31 1.54
C LYS A 130 5.41 12.58 2.51
N GLN A 131 4.84 13.31 3.46
CA GLN A 131 3.90 12.75 4.44
C GLN A 131 2.65 12.19 3.75
N TYR A 132 2.05 12.95 2.83
CA TYR A 132 0.92 12.49 2.01
C TYR A 132 1.24 11.22 1.25
N THR A 133 2.35 11.20 0.49
CA THR A 133 2.74 10.02 -0.31
C THR A 133 2.98 8.80 0.58
N MET A 134 3.66 8.97 1.72
CA MET A 134 3.85 7.90 2.69
C MET A 134 2.51 7.36 3.19
N CYS A 135 1.60 8.22 3.64
CA CYS A 135 0.30 7.83 4.13
C CYS A 135 -0.52 7.06 3.07
N HIS A 136 -0.55 7.58 1.85
CA HIS A 136 -1.26 7.02 0.70
C HIS A 136 -0.81 5.59 0.38
N GLU A 137 0.50 5.38 0.16
CA GLU A 137 1.01 4.06 -0.22
C GLU A 137 0.89 3.03 0.91
N LEU A 138 0.98 3.46 2.18
CA LEU A 138 0.73 2.56 3.31
C LEU A 138 -0.75 2.17 3.39
N GLY A 139 -1.68 3.08 3.07
CA GLY A 139 -3.12 2.75 2.96
C GLY A 139 -3.38 1.66 1.93
N HIS A 140 -2.82 1.78 0.72
CA HIS A 140 -2.91 0.74 -0.32
C HIS A 140 -2.29 -0.58 0.12
N SER A 141 -1.17 -0.55 0.84
CA SER A 141 -0.53 -1.77 1.35
C SER A 141 -1.43 -2.58 2.30
N MET A 142 -2.43 -1.92 2.90
CA MET A 142 -3.45 -2.53 3.76
C MET A 142 -4.76 -2.81 3.04
N GLY A 143 -4.83 -2.64 1.72
CA GLY A 143 -5.99 -2.94 0.89
C GLY A 143 -7.05 -1.85 0.85
N LEU A 144 -6.72 -0.61 1.23
CA LEU A 144 -7.62 0.51 0.98
C LEU A 144 -7.56 0.89 -0.50
N PRO A 145 -8.72 0.98 -1.19
CA PRO A 145 -8.80 1.67 -2.48
C PRO A 145 -8.74 3.19 -2.25
N HIS A 146 -8.72 3.97 -3.33
CA HIS A 146 -8.93 5.40 -3.22
C HIS A 146 -10.32 5.71 -2.61
N THR A 147 -10.39 6.73 -1.76
CA THR A 147 -11.65 7.17 -1.16
C THR A 147 -12.43 8.08 -2.11
N ASP A 148 -11.71 8.86 -2.91
CA ASP A 148 -12.20 9.62 -4.04
C ASP A 148 -11.12 9.65 -5.12
N GLU A 149 -11.56 9.56 -6.37
CA GLU A 149 -10.67 9.61 -7.55
C GLU A 149 -10.93 10.85 -8.40
N ASN A 150 -12.03 11.55 -8.14
CA ASN A 150 -12.43 12.75 -8.86
C ASN A 150 -11.80 13.98 -8.20
N PHE A 151 -10.56 14.22 -8.53
CA PHE A 151 -9.81 15.39 -8.09
C PHE A 151 -10.49 16.76 -8.32
N ASP A 152 -11.43 16.88 -9.27
CA ASP A 152 -12.08 18.16 -9.56
C ASP A 152 -13.25 18.47 -8.60
N ASN A 153 -13.52 17.59 -7.63
CA ASN A 153 -14.44 17.86 -6.52
C ASN A 153 -13.71 18.48 -5.31
N GLU A 154 -14.49 18.78 -4.27
CA GLU A 154 -13.92 19.31 -3.02
C GLU A 154 -13.17 18.19 -2.31
N ASP A 155 -11.88 18.45 -2.08
CA ASP A 155 -10.95 17.59 -1.37
C ASP A 155 -11.55 17.06 -0.06
N LEU A 156 -11.51 15.74 0.12
CA LEU A 156 -12.02 15.09 1.32
C LEU A 156 -11.11 15.30 2.54
N GLY A 157 -9.89 15.81 2.33
CA GLY A 157 -8.93 16.14 3.37
C GLY A 157 -8.30 14.90 4.00
N ASN A 158 -8.14 13.82 3.23
CA ASN A 158 -7.51 12.59 3.67
C ASN A 158 -6.52 12.01 2.67
N CYS A 159 -5.53 11.29 3.17
CA CYS A 159 -4.41 10.84 2.34
C CYS A 159 -4.76 9.77 1.30
N MET A 160 -5.98 9.22 1.31
CA MET A 160 -6.48 8.30 0.29
C MET A 160 -7.27 9.00 -0.82
N ASP A 161 -7.34 10.33 -0.81
CA ASP A 161 -7.87 11.17 -1.88
C ASP A 161 -6.76 11.55 -2.87
N TYR A 162 -7.10 11.68 -4.15
CA TYR A 162 -6.24 12.34 -5.13
C TYR A 162 -6.32 13.85 -4.96
N THR A 163 -5.22 14.45 -4.51
CA THR A 163 -5.16 15.88 -4.21
C THR A 163 -3.85 16.54 -4.68
N ASN A 164 -3.91 17.87 -4.87
CA ASN A 164 -2.74 18.76 -5.03
C ASN A 164 -2.52 19.60 -3.76
N ASN A 165 -3.45 19.53 -2.80
CA ASN A 165 -3.34 20.19 -1.51
C ASN A 165 -2.78 19.20 -0.48
N PHE A 166 -1.49 18.89 -0.64
CA PHE A 166 -0.84 17.86 0.18
C PHE A 166 -0.88 18.19 1.67
N ASP A 167 -0.86 19.47 2.04
CA ASP A 167 -0.82 19.88 3.44
C ASP A 167 -2.11 19.57 4.21
N ASP A 168 -3.25 19.60 3.54
CA ASP A 168 -4.55 19.26 4.14
C ASP A 168 -4.83 17.74 4.08
N ASN A 169 -4.02 16.97 3.34
CA ASN A 169 -4.23 15.53 3.09
C ASN A 169 -3.14 14.63 3.68
N LYS A 170 -2.33 15.15 4.62
CA LYS A 170 -1.19 14.41 5.19
C LYS A 170 -1.58 13.15 5.97
N HIS A 171 -2.85 13.03 6.35
CA HIS A 171 -3.34 12.07 7.33
C HIS A 171 -4.60 11.36 6.82
N PRO A 172 -4.90 10.15 7.31
CA PRO A 172 -6.19 9.54 7.08
C PRO A 172 -7.28 10.19 7.94
N ASP A 173 -8.53 10.02 7.52
CA ASP A 173 -9.70 10.51 8.23
C ASP A 173 -10.60 9.37 8.75
N ALA A 174 -11.73 9.75 9.35
CA ALA A 174 -12.73 8.82 9.87
C ALA A 174 -13.25 7.83 8.80
N SER A 175 -13.42 8.27 7.56
CA SER A 175 -13.92 7.41 6.48
C SER A 175 -12.91 6.31 6.12
N ASN A 176 -11.61 6.62 6.16
CA ASN A 176 -10.57 5.60 5.94
C ASN A 176 -10.56 4.55 7.06
N TYR A 177 -10.72 4.97 8.32
CA TYR A 177 -10.77 4.06 9.47
C TYR A 177 -12.04 3.18 9.47
N GLU A 178 -13.19 3.75 9.13
CA GLU A 178 -14.43 3.00 8.92
C GLU A 178 -14.26 1.96 7.82
N ARG A 179 -13.59 2.32 6.73
CA ARG A 179 -13.30 1.40 5.63
C ARG A 179 -12.39 0.24 6.06
N LEU A 180 -11.35 0.49 6.84
CA LEU A 180 -10.53 -0.57 7.43
C LEU A 180 -11.35 -1.49 8.35
N THR A 181 -12.30 -0.91 9.09
CA THR A 181 -13.22 -1.67 9.94
C THR A 181 -14.18 -2.53 9.14
N GLU A 182 -14.64 -2.10 7.97
CA GLU A 182 -15.43 -2.94 7.06
C GLU A 182 -14.61 -4.12 6.52
N LEU A 183 -13.32 -3.90 6.23
CA LEU A 183 -12.44 -4.94 5.68
C LEU A 183 -12.06 -5.99 6.74
N TYR A 184 -11.75 -5.54 7.96
CA TYR A 184 -11.07 -6.33 8.99
C TYR A 184 -11.81 -6.43 10.33
N GLY A 185 -12.81 -5.59 10.59
CA GLY A 185 -13.38 -5.37 11.91
C GLY A 185 -12.45 -4.60 12.84
N GLU A 186 -12.90 -4.34 14.06
CA GLU A 186 -12.11 -3.61 15.06
C GLU A 186 -11.10 -4.50 15.79
N VAL A 187 -9.95 -3.92 16.14
CA VAL A 187 -8.96 -4.55 17.03
C VAL A 187 -9.59 -4.75 18.40
N SER A 188 -9.66 -5.99 18.87
CA SER A 188 -10.21 -6.27 20.20
C SER A 188 -9.48 -5.48 21.30
N SER A 189 -10.24 -4.94 22.26
CA SER A 189 -9.78 -4.05 23.36
C SER A 189 -8.78 -4.67 24.37
N ARG A 190 -8.14 -5.81 24.05
CA ARG A 190 -7.14 -6.47 24.89
C ARG A 190 -5.75 -5.81 24.85
N ARG A 191 -5.63 -4.56 24.37
CA ARG A 191 -4.36 -3.80 24.38
C ARG A 191 -3.83 -3.49 25.80
N ASN A 192 -4.65 -3.65 26.85
CA ASN A 192 -4.30 -3.24 28.22
C ASN A 192 -3.66 -4.30 29.15
N LEU A 193 -3.08 -5.40 28.65
CA LEU A 193 -2.50 -6.43 29.54
C LEU A 193 -1.06 -6.90 29.22
N ARG A 194 -0.35 -6.30 28.26
CA ARG A 194 1.02 -6.73 27.91
C ARG A 194 2.18 -5.90 28.48
N THR A 195 1.90 -5.04 29.47
CA THR A 195 2.95 -4.36 30.25
C THR A 195 2.85 -4.71 31.73
N ALA A 196 3.04 -6.00 32.05
CA ALA A 196 3.69 -6.49 33.27
C ALA A 196 3.46 -8.00 33.40
N SER A 197 4.48 -8.81 33.08
CA SER A 197 4.98 -9.88 33.96
C SER A 197 6.02 -10.70 33.22
N LYS A 198 7.28 -10.49 33.62
CA LYS A 198 8.41 -11.36 33.34
C LYS A 198 8.39 -12.47 34.38
N ILE A 199 7.95 -13.69 34.04
CA ILE A 199 8.19 -14.90 34.86
C ILE A 199 8.41 -16.11 33.94
N GLU A 200 9.65 -16.63 34.02
CA GLU A 200 10.17 -18.01 33.87
C GLU A 200 9.66 -18.96 32.77
N GLU A 201 10.59 -19.37 31.91
CA GLU A 201 10.48 -20.49 30.96
C GLU A 201 10.63 -21.85 31.64
N GLN A 202 9.67 -22.75 31.39
CA GLN A 202 9.93 -24.19 31.24
C GLN A 202 9.09 -24.78 30.09
N PRO A 203 9.57 -25.81 29.38
CA PRO A 203 9.12 -26.13 28.02
C PRO A 203 8.02 -27.20 27.99
N GLN A 204 6.97 -26.97 27.20
CA GLN A 204 6.02 -28.02 26.82
C GLN A 204 5.77 -28.04 25.30
N GLN A 205 6.32 -29.10 24.70
CA GLN A 205 5.83 -29.95 23.62
C GLN A 205 4.89 -29.36 22.55
N SER A 206 5.42 -29.39 21.34
CA SER A 206 4.79 -29.22 20.04
C SER A 206 3.52 -30.06 19.86
N GLY A 207 2.38 -29.39 19.82
CA GLY A 207 1.18 -29.85 19.14
C GLY A 207 1.04 -29.10 17.82
N ASP A 208 1.27 -29.80 16.71
CA ASP A 208 1.03 -29.32 15.35
C ASP A 208 -0.44 -28.94 15.16
N SER A 209 -0.71 -27.65 15.05
CA SER A 209 -1.90 -27.10 14.39
C SER A 209 -1.61 -25.65 14.00
N ALA A 210 -0.66 -25.49 13.07
CA ALA A 210 -0.48 -24.26 12.33
C ALA A 210 -1.18 -24.42 10.98
N ASN A 211 -2.39 -23.87 10.88
CA ASN A 211 -2.97 -23.53 9.59
C ASN A 211 -2.35 -22.17 9.17
N THR A 212 -1.03 -22.17 8.98
CA THR A 212 -0.31 -21.05 8.39
C THR A 212 -0.56 -21.13 6.89
N ALA A 213 -1.19 -20.09 6.34
CA ALA A 213 -1.27 -19.92 4.90
C ALA A 213 0.15 -20.10 4.33
N LYS A 214 0.33 -21.11 3.46
CA LYS A 214 1.59 -21.24 2.73
C LYS A 214 1.72 -20.00 1.86
N GLY A 215 2.81 -19.26 2.05
CA GLY A 215 3.21 -18.17 1.18
C GLY A 215 3.22 -18.56 -0.29
N ALA A 216 3.27 -17.55 -1.16
CA ALA A 216 3.31 -17.80 -2.60
C ALA A 216 4.50 -18.71 -2.98
N PRO A 217 4.35 -19.63 -3.96
CA PRO A 217 5.47 -20.38 -4.49
C PRO A 217 6.59 -19.46 -4.98
N GLU A 218 7.85 -19.84 -4.76
CA GLU A 218 9.03 -19.01 -5.10
C GLU A 218 9.02 -18.53 -6.57
N HIS A 219 8.62 -19.39 -7.50
CA HIS A 219 8.54 -19.02 -8.92
C HIS A 219 7.45 -17.98 -9.22
N ILE A 220 6.37 -17.97 -8.43
CA ILE A 220 5.34 -16.94 -8.52
C ILE A 220 5.86 -15.62 -7.95
N LEU A 221 6.54 -15.65 -6.81
CA LEU A 221 7.13 -14.46 -6.19
C LEU A 221 8.21 -13.83 -7.08
N GLN A 222 9.07 -14.65 -7.69
CA GLN A 222 10.04 -14.19 -8.68
C GLN A 222 9.36 -13.56 -9.89
N LYS A 223 8.34 -14.23 -10.46
CA LYS A 223 7.57 -13.69 -11.59
C LYS A 223 6.89 -12.38 -11.22
N PHE A 224 6.34 -12.26 -10.01
CA PHE A 224 5.77 -11.02 -9.48
C PHE A 224 6.81 -9.90 -9.51
N HIS A 225 8.00 -10.09 -8.93
CA HIS A 225 9.07 -9.09 -8.94
C HIS A 225 9.48 -8.71 -10.37
N GLU A 226 9.58 -9.67 -11.29
CA GLU A 226 9.98 -9.42 -12.68
C GLU A 226 8.95 -8.59 -13.45
N VAL A 227 7.65 -8.89 -13.33
CA VAL A 227 6.61 -8.13 -14.06
C VAL A 227 6.39 -6.76 -13.46
N VAL A 228 6.45 -6.63 -12.13
CA VAL A 228 6.30 -5.35 -11.42
C VAL A 228 7.46 -4.43 -11.76
N ALA A 229 8.71 -4.90 -11.73
CA ALA A 229 9.87 -4.08 -12.08
C ALA A 229 9.79 -3.51 -13.51
N LYS A 230 9.23 -4.26 -14.47
CA LYS A 230 9.00 -3.76 -15.84
C LYS A 230 7.94 -2.66 -15.88
N LEU A 231 6.89 -2.79 -15.10
CA LEU A 231 5.83 -1.80 -15.00
C LEU A 231 6.31 -0.53 -14.27
N GLU A 232 7.07 -0.66 -13.19
CA GLU A 232 7.67 0.46 -12.44
C GLU A 232 8.62 1.31 -13.29
N ALA A 233 9.37 0.66 -14.19
CA ALA A 233 10.32 1.31 -15.08
C ALA A 233 9.69 1.88 -16.37
N ARG A 234 8.38 1.72 -16.58
CA ARG A 234 7.72 2.21 -17.80
C ARG A 234 7.67 3.73 -17.86
N ARG A 235 7.55 4.25 -19.07
CA ARG A 235 7.44 5.69 -19.39
C ARG A 235 6.33 5.99 -20.41
N ASP A 236 5.75 4.96 -21.02
CA ASP A 236 4.58 5.04 -21.89
C ASP A 236 3.31 4.67 -21.12
N ASP A 237 2.15 4.89 -21.75
CA ASP A 237 0.85 4.64 -21.14
C ASP A 237 0.25 3.30 -21.59
N ASN A 238 1.06 2.44 -22.24
CA ASN A 238 0.69 1.23 -22.96
C ASN A 238 0.90 -0.05 -22.14
N ALA A 239 0.84 0.03 -20.80
CA ALA A 239 1.01 -1.13 -19.93
C ALA A 239 0.10 -2.33 -20.31
N HIS A 240 -1.08 -2.04 -20.86
CA HIS A 240 -2.05 -3.04 -21.32
C HIS A 240 -1.54 -3.94 -22.46
N GLU A 241 -0.57 -3.48 -23.25
CA GLU A 241 0.03 -4.24 -24.35
C GLU A 241 0.90 -5.41 -23.84
N ASP A 242 1.34 -5.36 -22.57
CA ASP A 242 2.16 -6.39 -21.92
C ASP A 242 1.33 -7.39 -21.08
N GLY A 243 0.02 -7.43 -21.29
CA GLY A 243 -0.89 -8.32 -20.58
C GLY A 243 -1.35 -7.82 -19.21
N TRP A 244 -0.97 -6.60 -18.83
CA TRP A 244 -1.62 -5.91 -17.72
C TRP A 244 -3.04 -5.51 -18.11
N LYS A 245 -3.93 -5.51 -17.14
CA LYS A 245 -5.25 -4.91 -17.25
C LYS A 245 -5.23 -3.61 -16.45
N LEU A 246 -5.57 -2.52 -17.12
CA LEU A 246 -5.84 -1.25 -16.46
C LEU A 246 -7.14 -1.38 -15.64
N LEU A 247 -7.06 -1.09 -14.35
CA LEU A 247 -8.19 -1.09 -13.43
C LEU A 247 -8.87 0.27 -13.44
N HIS A 248 -8.09 1.32 -13.24
CA HIS A 248 -8.50 2.71 -13.25
C HIS A 248 -7.33 3.58 -13.70
N ARG A 249 -7.65 4.77 -14.21
CA ARG A 249 -6.67 5.78 -14.61
C ARG A 249 -7.31 7.14 -14.47
N THR A 250 -6.63 8.00 -13.73
CA THR A 250 -6.95 9.41 -13.62
C THR A 250 -5.73 10.24 -14.01
N LYS A 251 -5.85 11.56 -13.89
CA LYS A 251 -4.68 12.42 -13.99
C LYS A 251 -3.67 12.20 -12.84
N HIS A 252 -4.04 11.58 -11.72
CA HIS A 252 -3.23 11.53 -10.50
C HIS A 252 -2.83 10.14 -10.07
N GLY A 253 -3.44 9.11 -10.64
CA GLY A 253 -3.00 7.75 -10.39
C GLY A 253 -3.53 6.74 -11.39
N GLU A 254 -2.95 5.54 -11.29
CA GLU A 254 -3.31 4.40 -12.12
C GLU A 254 -3.26 3.11 -11.31
N GLY A 255 -4.23 2.24 -11.55
CA GLY A 255 -4.26 0.89 -10.99
C GLY A 255 -4.10 -0.15 -12.10
N HIS A 256 -3.26 -1.14 -11.86
CA HIS A 256 -2.95 -2.20 -12.83
C HIS A 256 -3.04 -3.57 -12.17
N ILE A 257 -3.55 -4.56 -12.91
CA ILE A 257 -3.56 -5.97 -12.46
C ILE A 257 -3.10 -6.92 -13.56
N ILE A 258 -2.32 -7.95 -13.22
CA ILE A 258 -1.92 -9.01 -14.15
C ILE A 258 -1.98 -10.39 -13.48
N HIS A 259 -2.37 -11.40 -14.25
CA HIS A 259 -2.36 -12.80 -13.78
C HIS A 259 -0.97 -13.41 -13.87
N LEU A 260 -0.50 -14.00 -12.77
CA LEU A 260 0.82 -14.64 -12.69
C LEU A 260 0.76 -16.15 -12.95
N GLY A 261 -0.42 -16.76 -12.86
CA GLY A 261 -0.64 -18.20 -12.94
C GLY A 261 -1.04 -18.78 -11.58
N GLU A 262 -1.58 -20.00 -11.57
CA GLU A 262 -1.97 -20.70 -10.33
C GLU A 262 -2.95 -19.91 -9.43
N GLY A 263 -3.74 -19.01 -10.04
CA GLY A 263 -4.68 -18.13 -9.33
C GLY A 263 -4.06 -16.82 -8.82
N TYR A 264 -2.73 -16.70 -8.78
CA TYR A 264 -2.03 -15.52 -8.29
C TYR A 264 -2.11 -14.34 -9.27
N LYS A 265 -2.08 -13.13 -8.71
CA LYS A 265 -2.12 -11.86 -9.45
C LYS A 265 -1.13 -10.87 -8.85
N ALA A 266 -0.56 -10.01 -9.69
CA ALA A 266 0.08 -8.78 -9.22
C ALA A 266 -0.93 -7.64 -9.37
N HIS A 267 -1.12 -6.86 -8.31
CA HIS A 267 -1.87 -5.60 -8.32
C HIS A 267 -0.90 -4.47 -7.96
N VAL A 268 -0.94 -3.40 -8.73
CA VAL A 268 -0.08 -2.22 -8.57
C VAL A 268 -0.92 -0.96 -8.62
N ASP A 269 -0.79 -0.11 -7.62
CA ASP A 269 -1.38 1.21 -7.53
C ASP A 269 -0.25 2.25 -7.62
N MET A 270 -0.39 3.21 -8.53
CA MET A 270 0.60 4.25 -8.80
C MET A 270 0.02 5.61 -8.49
N LEU A 271 0.73 6.39 -7.68
CA LEU A 271 0.47 7.80 -7.47
C LEU A 271 1.35 8.62 -8.42
N LEU A 272 0.74 9.24 -9.43
CA LEU A 272 1.43 9.99 -10.48
C LEU A 272 1.91 11.38 -10.00
N TYR A 273 3.03 11.82 -10.56
CA TYR A 273 3.59 13.16 -10.39
C TYR A 273 3.09 14.11 -11.48
N ARG A 274 2.78 15.37 -11.12
CA ARG A 274 2.45 16.42 -12.08
C ARG A 274 3.38 17.65 -11.96
N PRO A 275 3.97 18.15 -13.06
CA PRO A 275 4.90 19.28 -13.06
C PRO A 275 4.35 20.66 -12.60
N HIS A 276 3.08 20.77 -12.23
CA HIS A 276 2.41 22.04 -11.90
C HIS A 276 1.66 22.02 -10.56
N GLU A 277 2.02 21.09 -9.67
CA GLU A 277 1.53 21.02 -8.29
C GLU A 277 2.36 21.98 -7.42
N ASN A 278 2.07 23.29 -7.49
CA ASN A 278 2.61 24.32 -6.60
C ASN A 278 1.50 25.25 -6.13
#